data_AF-A0A829S1B4-F1
#
_entry.id   AF-A0A829S1B4-F1
#
_cell.length_a   1.000
_cell.length_b   1.000
_cell.length_c   1.000
_cell.angle_alpha   90.00
_cell.angle_beta   90.00
_cell.angle_gamma   90.00
#
_symmetry.space_group_name_H-M   'P 1'
#
loop_
_entity.id
_entity.type
_entity.pdbx_description
1 polymer ?
#
loop_
_entity_poly.entity_id
_entity_poly.type
_entity_poly.pdbx_seq_one_letter_code
_entity_poly.pdbx_strand_id
1 'polypeptide(L)'
;MKKILLTALAGFALLGSSAVIAKPDAALLNEATKNVVTVSKVKTLADESGVTLTGMIVKHIAGDHFELKDATGSIIIDIDDDLWKPLELKAGDKVRVVGEVDKHRVKPTDIEVFQIERVK
;
A
#
# COMPACT_ATOMS: atom_id res chain seq x y z
N MET A 1 -25.46 16.77 -17.89
CA MET A 1 -25.66 17.43 -16.57
C MET A 1 -25.85 16.34 -15.53
N LYS A 2 -24.91 16.20 -14.59
CA LYS A 2 -24.91 15.16 -13.55
C LYS A 2 -25.66 15.67 -12.33
N LYS A 3 -26.71 14.96 -11.91
CA LYS A 3 -27.37 15.11 -10.61
C LYS A 3 -28.01 13.77 -10.23
N ILE A 4 -27.42 13.04 -9.28
CA ILE A 4 -28.04 11.91 -8.58
C ILE A 4 -27.46 11.97 -7.16
N LEU A 5 -28.13 12.70 -6.25
CA LEU A 5 -29.11 12.22 -5.26
C LEU A 5 -28.45 11.51 -4.07
N LEU A 6 -28.36 12.27 -2.96
CA LEU A 6 -28.14 11.80 -1.59
C LEU A 6 -29.15 10.69 -1.24
N THR A 7 -28.67 9.61 -0.65
CA THR A 7 -29.49 8.74 0.20
C THR A 7 -28.89 8.73 1.60
N ALA A 8 -29.61 9.32 2.54
CA ALA A 8 -29.40 9.13 3.97
C ALA A 8 -30.11 7.83 4.37
N LEU A 9 -29.41 6.93 5.07
CA LEU A 9 -30.05 5.83 5.77
C LEU A 9 -29.67 5.93 7.24
N ALA A 10 -30.67 6.22 8.07
CA ALA A 10 -30.58 6.22 9.52
C ALA A 10 -31.02 4.85 10.06
N GLY A 11 -30.21 4.28 10.95
CA GLY A 11 -30.67 3.48 12.09
C GLY A 11 -30.53 1.95 11.98
N PHE A 12 -29.56 1.40 12.72
CA PHE A 12 -29.82 0.31 13.69
C PHE A 12 -28.62 0.17 14.65
N ALA A 13 -28.86 0.26 15.96
CA ALA A 13 -27.85 0.07 16.98
C ALA A 13 -27.80 -1.40 17.43
N LEU A 14 -26.65 -2.06 17.26
CA LEU A 14 -26.34 -3.35 17.90
C LEU A 14 -24.88 -3.36 18.36
N LEU A 15 -24.72 -3.36 19.69
CA LEU A 15 -23.71 -4.04 20.51
C LEU A 15 -22.23 -4.00 20.07
N GLY A 16 -21.45 -3.18 20.81
CA GLY A 16 -20.12 -3.56 21.32
C GLY A 16 -19.12 -4.12 20.31
N SER A 17 -18.52 -3.25 19.51
CA SER A 17 -17.19 -3.46 18.97
C SER A 17 -16.57 -2.08 18.91
N SER A 18 -15.36 -1.90 19.46
CA SER A 18 -14.56 -0.72 19.16
C SER A 18 -14.44 -0.68 17.64
N ALA A 19 -15.19 0.21 16.98
CA ALA A 19 -15.05 0.39 15.56
C ALA A 19 -13.64 0.94 15.35
N VAL A 20 -12.72 0.07 14.97
CA VAL A 20 -11.47 0.50 14.36
C VAL A 20 -11.90 1.02 13.00
N ILE A 21 -12.08 2.33 12.93
CA ILE A 21 -12.34 3.02 11.67
C ILE A 21 -11.01 3.00 10.94
N ALA A 22 -10.91 2.22 9.85
CA ALA A 22 -9.75 2.22 8.98
C ALA A 22 -9.44 3.66 8.54
N LYS A 23 -8.16 4.01 8.48
CA LYS A 23 -7.75 5.35 8.02
C LYS A 23 -8.19 5.55 6.56
N PRO A 24 -8.70 6.73 6.18
CA PRO A 24 -8.97 7.01 4.78
C PRO A 24 -7.67 7.14 3.99
N ASP A 25 -7.67 6.76 2.71
CA ASP A 25 -6.50 6.80 1.83
C ASP A 25 -5.80 8.16 1.82
N ALA A 26 -6.57 9.26 1.87
CA ALA A 26 -6.02 10.61 1.94
C ALA A 26 -5.16 10.85 3.19
N ALA A 27 -5.52 10.24 4.33
CA ALA A 27 -4.71 10.32 5.54
C ALA A 27 -3.44 9.47 5.42
N LEU A 28 -3.54 8.27 4.84
CA LEU A 28 -2.41 7.37 4.60
C LEU A 28 -1.40 7.97 3.62
N LEU A 29 -1.87 8.58 2.52
CA LEU A 29 -1.01 9.30 1.56
C LEU A 29 -0.27 10.45 2.24
N ASN A 30 -0.97 11.24 3.07
CA ASN A 30 -0.34 12.33 3.83
C ASN A 30 0.71 11.81 4.83
N GLU A 31 0.44 10.68 5.49
CA GLU A 31 1.39 10.00 6.37
C GLU A 31 2.61 9.51 5.59
N ALA A 32 2.40 8.89 4.43
CA ALA A 32 3.45 8.38 3.56
C ALA A 32 4.42 9.46 3.08
N THR A 33 3.97 10.72 2.90
CA THR A 33 4.85 11.85 2.56
C THR A 33 5.89 12.16 3.64
N LYS A 34 5.61 11.80 4.90
CA LYS A 34 6.48 12.02 6.06
C LYS A 34 7.26 10.77 6.44
N ASN A 35 6.79 9.60 6.01
CA ASN A 35 7.34 8.29 6.33
C ASN A 35 8.11 7.69 5.14
N VAL A 36 9.19 8.35 4.72
CA VAL A 36 10.15 7.77 3.78
C VAL A 36 11.09 6.84 4.56
N VAL A 37 10.97 5.53 4.33
CA VAL A 37 11.63 4.52 5.18
C VAL A 37 12.33 3.43 4.35
N THR A 38 13.12 2.60 5.02
CA THR A 38 13.73 1.41 4.43
C THR A 38 12.83 0.20 4.57
N VAL A 39 13.05 -0.82 3.75
CA VAL A 39 12.30 -2.09 3.79
C VAL A 39 12.41 -2.76 5.17
N SER A 40 13.58 -2.75 5.81
CA SER A 40 13.75 -3.30 7.16
C SER A 40 12.90 -2.57 8.20
N LYS A 41 12.70 -1.25 8.05
CA LYS A 41 11.92 -0.44 8.99
C LYS A 41 10.42 -0.77 8.94
N VAL A 42 9.89 -1.12 7.76
CA VAL A 42 8.47 -1.46 7.55
C VAL A 42 7.96 -2.49 8.56
N LYS A 43 8.73 -3.55 8.80
CA LYS A 43 8.33 -4.64 9.72
C LYS A 43 8.06 -4.17 11.14
N THR A 44 8.65 -3.05 11.54
CA THR A 44 8.51 -2.45 12.87
C THR A 44 7.34 -1.46 12.98
N LEU A 45 6.76 -1.04 11.85
CA LEU A 45 5.66 -0.07 11.84
C LEU A 45 4.34 -0.73 12.26
N ALA A 46 3.35 0.07 12.59
CA ALA A 46 2.01 -0.44 12.85
C ALA A 46 1.36 -0.89 11.54
N ASP A 47 0.32 -1.70 11.67
CA ASP A 47 -0.64 -1.90 10.58
C ASP A 47 -1.28 -0.55 10.18
N GLU A 48 -1.77 -0.44 8.94
CA GLU A 48 -2.34 0.80 8.37
C GLU A 48 -1.38 2.01 8.49
N SER A 49 -0.07 1.80 8.36
CA SER A 49 0.92 2.90 8.34
C SER A 49 1.23 3.31 6.90
N GLY A 50 0.96 4.56 6.53
CA GLY A 50 1.38 5.10 5.25
C GLY A 50 2.91 5.20 5.15
N VAL A 51 3.50 4.70 4.07
CA VAL A 51 4.95 4.67 3.83
C VAL A 51 5.32 5.02 2.40
N THR A 52 6.51 5.59 2.24
CA THR A 52 7.20 5.71 0.95
C THR A 52 8.48 4.87 0.98
N LEU A 53 8.63 3.96 0.02
CA LEU A 53 9.80 3.11 -0.17
C LEU A 53 10.48 3.42 -1.50
N THR A 54 11.78 3.18 -1.60
CA THR A 54 12.50 3.18 -2.88
C THR A 54 13.36 1.94 -2.95
N GLY A 55 13.23 1.18 -4.02
CA GLY A 55 13.91 -0.11 -4.18
C GLY A 55 13.96 -0.55 -5.64
N MET A 56 14.44 -1.76 -5.85
CA MET A 56 14.51 -2.44 -7.14
C MET A 56 13.52 -3.60 -7.16
N ILE A 57 12.74 -3.71 -8.24
CA ILE A 57 11.93 -4.90 -8.50
C ILE A 57 12.87 -6.07 -8.78
N VAL A 58 12.77 -7.12 -7.98
CA VAL A 58 13.58 -8.33 -8.14
C VAL A 58 12.87 -9.33 -9.04
N LYS A 59 11.56 -9.50 -8.87
CA LYS A 59 10.73 -10.38 -9.69
C LYS A 59 9.26 -10.05 -9.57
N HIS A 60 8.51 -10.40 -10.61
CA HIS A 60 7.05 -10.57 -10.55
C HIS A 60 6.77 -11.98 -10.02
N ILE A 61 6.02 -12.10 -8.92
CA ILE A 61 5.79 -13.38 -8.24
C ILE A 61 4.60 -14.09 -8.88
N ALA A 62 3.42 -13.50 -8.77
CA ALA A 62 2.16 -13.97 -9.35
C ALA A 62 1.07 -12.89 -9.14
N GLY A 63 0.12 -12.78 -10.08
CA GLY A 63 -0.97 -11.80 -9.98
C GLY A 63 -0.43 -10.39 -9.79
N ASP A 64 -0.83 -9.73 -8.71
CA ASP A 64 -0.46 -8.35 -8.37
C ASP A 64 0.78 -8.27 -7.45
N HIS A 65 1.38 -9.42 -7.09
CA HIS A 65 2.50 -9.46 -6.15
C HIS A 65 3.87 -9.35 -6.82
N PHE A 66 4.68 -8.39 -6.36
CA PHE A 66 6.07 -8.20 -6.75
C PHE A 66 7.01 -8.26 -5.55
N GLU A 67 8.27 -8.64 -5.78
CA GLU A 67 9.32 -8.52 -4.78
C GLU A 67 10.09 -7.21 -4.98
N LEU A 68 10.04 -6.32 -3.99
CA LEU A 68 10.83 -5.10 -3.93
C LEU A 68 12.00 -5.30 -2.97
N LYS A 69 13.20 -4.87 -3.39
CA LYS A 69 14.41 -4.95 -2.58
C LYS A 69 15.11 -3.60 -2.46
N ASP A 70 15.57 -3.29 -1.24
CA ASP A 70 16.53 -2.23 -0.99
C ASP A 70 17.81 -2.80 -0.33
N ALA A 71 18.70 -1.91 0.14
CA ALA A 71 19.95 -2.33 0.81
C ALA A 71 19.73 -3.05 2.16
N THR A 72 18.53 -2.93 2.73
CA THR A 72 18.19 -3.43 4.07
C THR A 72 17.34 -4.69 4.06
N GLY A 73 16.75 -5.05 2.92
CA GLY A 73 16.01 -6.30 2.76
C GLY A 73 15.11 -6.35 1.54
N SER A 74 14.31 -7.41 1.47
CA SER A 74 13.21 -7.59 0.50
C SER A 74 11.85 -7.57 1.21
N ILE A 75 10.83 -7.11 0.50
CA ILE A 75 9.43 -7.15 0.91
C ILE A 75 8.54 -7.42 -0.31
N ILE A 76 7.39 -8.03 -0.05
CA ILE A 76 6.34 -8.19 -1.06
C ILE A 76 5.58 -6.87 -1.13
N ILE A 77 5.32 -6.41 -2.35
CA ILE A 77 4.41 -5.30 -2.62
C ILE A 77 3.28 -5.84 -3.47
N ASP A 78 2.04 -5.51 -3.10
CA ASP A 78 0.83 -5.80 -3.85
C ASP A 78 0.48 -4.57 -4.69
N ILE A 79 0.43 -4.72 -6.01
CA ILE A 79 0.29 -3.62 -6.96
C ILE A 79 -0.84 -3.95 -7.91
N ASP A 80 -1.92 -3.16 -7.88
CA ASP A 80 -3.03 -3.34 -8.82
C ASP A 80 -2.57 -3.26 -10.29
N ASP A 81 -3.21 -4.08 -11.13
CA ASP A 81 -2.99 -4.19 -12.56
C ASP A 81 -2.99 -2.84 -13.31
N ASP A 82 -3.78 -1.87 -12.87
CA ASP A 82 -3.87 -0.54 -13.50
C ASP A 82 -2.67 0.36 -13.16
N LEU A 83 -1.89 0.04 -12.12
CA LEU A 83 -0.67 0.72 -11.75
C LEU A 83 0.56 0.12 -12.45
N TRP A 84 0.73 -1.21 -12.45
CA TRP A 84 1.97 -1.82 -12.94
C TRP A 84 1.98 -2.11 -14.44
N LYS A 85 0.84 -2.42 -15.07
CA LYS A 85 0.80 -2.74 -16.51
C LYS A 85 1.17 -1.56 -17.40
N PRO A 86 0.68 -0.32 -17.16
CA PRO A 86 1.09 0.82 -17.98
C PRO A 86 2.59 1.14 -17.87
N LEU A 87 3.22 0.75 -16.76
CA LEU A 87 4.66 0.86 -16.58
C LEU A 87 5.43 -0.29 -17.23
N GLU A 88 4.78 -1.38 -17.65
CA GLU A 88 5.45 -2.61 -18.07
C GLU A 88 6.51 -3.03 -17.04
N LEU A 89 6.12 -3.06 -15.76
CA LEU A 89 7.04 -3.26 -14.65
C LEU A 89 7.73 -4.63 -14.72
N LYS A 90 9.05 -4.66 -14.52
CA LYS A 90 9.88 -5.87 -14.65
C LYS A 90 11.06 -5.88 -13.70
N ALA A 91 11.67 -7.05 -13.55
CA ALA A 91 12.90 -7.21 -12.78
C ALA A 91 14.00 -6.24 -13.25
N GLY A 92 14.67 -5.61 -12.29
CA GLY A 92 15.71 -4.59 -12.52
C GLY A 92 15.19 -3.15 -12.49
N ASP A 93 13.87 -2.93 -12.56
CA ASP A 93 13.31 -1.58 -12.46
C ASP A 93 13.53 -1.00 -11.07
N LYS A 94 14.11 0.20 -11.00
CA LYS A 94 14.16 0.98 -9.78
C LYS A 94 12.87 1.79 -9.65
N VAL A 95 12.19 1.66 -8.53
CA VAL A 95 10.89 2.29 -8.31
C VAL A 95 10.82 3.00 -6.96
N ARG A 96 9.95 4.00 -6.90
CA ARG A 96 9.46 4.61 -5.67
C ARG A 96 8.01 4.19 -5.50
N VAL A 97 7.70 3.63 -4.34
CA VAL A 97 6.39 3.07 -3.99
C VAL A 97 5.83 3.89 -2.85
N VAL A 98 4.56 4.30 -2.97
CA VAL A 98 3.76 4.90 -1.90
C VAL A 98 2.62 3.94 -1.61
N GLY A 99 2.47 3.55 -0.37
CA GLY A 99 1.49 2.54 0.02
C GLY A 99 1.27 2.50 1.52
N GLU A 100 0.55 1.48 1.97
CA GLU A 100 0.34 1.21 3.39
C GLU A 100 0.97 -0.12 3.81
N VAL A 101 1.41 -0.18 5.07
CA VAL A 101 1.84 -1.42 5.69
C VAL A 101 0.61 -2.26 6.04
N ASP A 102 0.50 -3.45 5.47
CA ASP A 102 -0.57 -4.40 5.78
C ASP A 102 0.00 -5.59 6.61
N LYS A 103 -0.48 -5.71 7.85
CA LYS A 103 -0.08 -6.75 8.79
C LYS A 103 -1.13 -7.85 8.90
N HIS A 104 -0.85 -8.93 8.20
CA HIS A 104 -1.63 -10.16 8.30
C HIS A 104 -1.36 -10.95 9.58
N ARG A 105 -2.39 -11.66 10.08
CA ARG A 105 -2.25 -12.60 11.21
C ARG A 105 -1.50 -13.89 10.84
N VAL A 106 -1.57 -14.30 9.57
CA VAL A 106 -1.08 -15.60 9.09
C VAL A 106 -0.04 -15.45 7.98
N LYS A 107 -0.20 -14.45 7.11
CA LYS A 107 0.72 -14.18 6.01
C LYS A 107 1.84 -13.22 6.46
N PRO A 108 2.97 -13.14 5.74
CA PRO A 108 3.97 -12.10 5.97
C PRO A 108 3.39 -10.69 5.78
N THR A 109 3.97 -9.70 6.43
CA THR A 109 3.70 -8.28 6.13
C THR A 109 4.10 -7.94 4.70
N ASP A 110 3.23 -7.23 4.00
CA ASP A 110 3.39 -6.68 2.67
C ASP A 110 3.04 -5.18 2.66
N ILE A 111 3.12 -4.58 1.47
CA ILE A 111 2.70 -3.20 1.22
C ILE A 111 1.61 -3.22 0.16
N GLU A 112 0.45 -2.69 0.48
CA GLU A 112 -0.60 -2.37 -0.49
C GLU A 112 -0.24 -1.05 -1.18
N VAL A 113 -0.14 -1.05 -2.52
CA VAL A 113 0.46 0.06 -3.27
C VAL A 113 -0.60 1.00 -3.80
N PHE A 114 -0.56 2.25 -3.35
CA PHE A 114 -1.42 3.32 -3.85
C PHE A 114 -0.84 4.02 -5.07
N GLN A 115 0.48 4.19 -5.11
CA GLN A 115 1.18 4.86 -6.20
C GLN A 115 2.55 4.24 -6.42
N ILE A 116 2.95 4.13 -7.68
CA ILE A 116 4.27 3.65 -8.08
C ILE A 116 4.79 4.45 -9.26
N GLU A 117 6.09 4.74 -9.23
CA GLU A 117 6.78 5.36 -10.36
C GLU A 117 8.17 4.73 -10.53
N ARG A 118 8.64 4.66 -11.78
CA ARG A 118 10.05 4.38 -12.06
C ARG A 118 10.91 5.60 -11.70
N VAL A 119 12.00 5.34 -11.00
CA VAL A 119 13.01 6.35 -10.65
C VAL A 119 14.16 6.25 -11.65
N LYS A 120 14.64 7.40 -12.14
CA LYS A 120 15.82 7.48 -13.03
C LYS A 120 17.13 7.23 -12.28
#